data_AF-A0A377M7N5-F1
#
_entry.id   AF-A0A377M7N5-F1
#
_cell.length_a   1.000
_cell.length_b   1.000
_cell.length_c   1.000
_cell.angle_alpha   90.00
_cell.angle_beta   90.00
_cell.angle_gamma   90.00
#
_symmetry.space_group_name_H-M   'P 1'
#
loop_
_entity.id
_entity.type
_entity.pdbx_description
1 polymer ?
#
loop_
_entity_poly.entity_id
_entity_poly.type
_entity_poly.pdbx_seq_one_letter_code
_entity_poly.pdbx_strand_id
1 'polypeptide(L)'
;MDVTIKPAAHPVGTTLEVLDLFYNTPARRKFMRTEKTEFGHIDEIIRRIALARFDVTINLSHNGKVMRQYRAVAEGGQKERRLGANLRHAVSGTGAGH
;
A
#
# COMPACT_ATOMS: atom_id res chain seq x y z
N MET A 1 -27.16 0.25 11.91
CA MET A 1 -25.78 0.67 12.22
C MET A 1 -25.83 2.16 12.56
N ASP A 2 -25.76 2.50 13.83
CA ASP A 2 -25.62 3.90 14.24
C ASP A 2 -24.16 4.33 14.09
N VAL A 3 -23.94 5.36 13.28
CA VAL A 3 -22.62 6.00 13.14
C VAL A 3 -22.45 6.93 14.33
N THR A 4 -21.65 6.51 15.31
CA THR A 4 -21.34 7.34 16.48
C THR A 4 -20.10 8.19 16.20
N ILE A 5 -20.29 9.49 16.03
CA ILE A 5 -19.20 10.46 15.89
C ILE A 5 -18.70 10.83 17.29
N LYS A 6 -17.39 10.79 17.49
CA LYS A 6 -16.74 11.19 18.75
C LYS A 6 -15.56 12.11 18.43
N PRO A 7 -15.30 13.15 19.24
CA PRO A 7 -14.08 13.93 19.12
C PRO A 7 -12.84 13.03 19.25
N ALA A 8 -11.83 13.26 18.43
CA ALA A 8 -10.57 12.52 18.43
C ALA A 8 -9.40 13.48 18.16
N ALA A 9 -8.26 13.21 18.78
CA ALA A 9 -7.02 13.93 18.47
C ALA A 9 -6.46 13.42 17.13
N HIS A 10 -6.33 14.31 16.15
CA HIS A 10 -5.81 13.96 14.82
C HIS A 10 -5.06 15.17 14.22
N PRO A 11 -3.86 15.00 13.63
CA PRO A 11 -3.21 16.07 12.89
C PRO A 11 -4.02 16.45 11.63
N VAL A 12 -3.67 17.53 10.94
CA VAL A 12 -4.37 17.88 9.69
C VAL A 12 -4.21 16.75 8.67
N GLY A 13 -5.33 16.17 8.22
CA GLY A 13 -5.36 15.09 7.25
C GLY A 13 -6.55 14.16 7.49
N THR A 14 -6.41 12.90 7.08
CA THR A 14 -7.44 11.87 7.30
C THR A 14 -6.77 10.53 7.54
N THR A 15 -7.22 9.81 8.56
CA THR A 15 -6.84 8.41 8.80
C THR A 15 -8.08 7.54 8.66
N LEU A 16 -7.95 6.44 7.93
CA LEU A 16 -8.99 5.43 7.79
C LEU A 16 -8.47 4.10 8.34
N GLU A 17 -9.21 3.51 9.26
CA GLU A 17 -8.95 2.18 9.81
C GLU A 17 -10.07 1.24 9.36
N VAL A 18 -9.68 0.12 8.74
CA VAL A 18 -10.62 -0.91 8.29
C VAL A 18 -10.29 -2.19 9.05
N LEU A 19 -11.17 -2.57 9.98
CA LEU A 19 -11.04 -3.74 10.83
C LEU A 19 -12.07 -4.80 10.41
N ASP A 20 -11.72 -6.07 10.60
CA ASP A 20 -12.59 -7.22 10.35
C ASP A 20 -13.33 -7.16 9.00
N LEU A 21 -12.57 -6.97 7.91
CA LEU A 21 -13.13 -6.87 6.57
C LEU A 21 -13.98 -8.11 6.25
N PHE A 22 -15.21 -7.87 5.76
CA PHE A 22 -16.22 -8.90 5.48
C PHE A 22 -16.72 -9.68 6.72
N TYR A 23 -16.70 -9.08 7.91
CA TYR A 23 -17.19 -9.78 9.10
C TYR A 23 -18.68 -10.17 8.97
N ASN A 24 -19.51 -9.26 8.43
CA ASN A 24 -20.95 -9.42 8.25
C ASN A 24 -21.34 -10.07 6.91
N THR A 25 -20.38 -10.38 6.03
CA THR A 25 -20.62 -10.99 4.71
C THR A 25 -19.80 -12.29 4.57
N PRO A 26 -20.26 -13.41 5.16
CA PRO A 26 -19.46 -14.64 5.24
C PRO A 26 -19.17 -15.26 3.87
N ALA A 27 -20.09 -15.13 2.92
CA ALA A 27 -19.86 -15.58 1.55
C ALA A 27 -18.64 -14.89 0.93
N ARG A 28 -18.52 -13.56 1.05
CA ARG A 28 -17.35 -12.79 0.56
C ARG A 28 -16.07 -13.18 1.28
N ARG A 29 -16.14 -13.40 2.60
CA ARG A 29 -14.98 -13.82 3.40
C ARG A 29 -14.42 -15.17 2.93
N LYS A 30 -15.29 -16.12 2.53
CA LYS A 30 -14.86 -17.42 1.98
C LYS A 30 -14.07 -17.32 0.66
N PHE A 31 -14.19 -16.21 -0.07
CA PHE A 31 -13.42 -15.97 -1.30
C PHE A 31 -12.06 -15.33 -1.06
N MET A 32 -11.77 -14.86 0.16
CA MET A 32 -10.45 -14.30 0.45
C MET A 32 -9.37 -15.36 0.27
N ARG A 33 -8.27 -14.97 -0.38
CA ARG A 33 -7.10 -15.83 -0.52
C ARG A 33 -6.25 -15.78 0.75
N THR A 34 -5.09 -16.44 0.70
CA THR A 34 -4.12 -16.36 1.79
C THR A 34 -3.69 -14.92 2.03
N GLU A 35 -3.31 -14.59 3.27
CA GLU A 35 -2.79 -13.28 3.66
C GLU A 35 -1.67 -12.81 2.71
N LYS A 36 -0.75 -13.72 2.35
CA LYS A 36 0.34 -13.44 1.39
C LYS A 36 -0.18 -13.03 0.01
N THR A 37 -1.23 -13.69 -0.49
CA THR A 37 -1.79 -13.39 -1.80
C THR A 37 -2.52 -12.05 -1.81
N GLU A 38 -3.34 -11.79 -0.79
CA GLU A 38 -4.05 -10.51 -0.64
C GLU A 38 -3.06 -9.35 -0.46
N PHE A 39 -2.02 -9.53 0.35
CA PHE A 39 -0.93 -8.55 0.45
C PHE A 39 -0.24 -8.33 -0.90
N GLY A 40 -0.02 -9.37 -1.68
CA GLY A 40 0.50 -9.26 -3.05
C GLY A 40 -0.37 -8.37 -3.94
N HIS A 41 -1.70 -8.48 -3.83
CA HIS A 41 -2.62 -7.60 -4.55
C HIS A 41 -2.55 -6.14 -4.07
N ILE A 42 -2.43 -5.91 -2.75
CA ILE A 42 -2.22 -4.57 -2.19
C ILE A 42 -0.90 -3.96 -2.70
N ASP A 43 0.18 -4.75 -2.69
CA ASP A 43 1.50 -4.36 -3.16
C ASP A 43 1.48 -3.88 -4.62
N GLU A 44 0.79 -4.62 -5.48
CA GLU A 44 0.62 -4.30 -6.90
C GLU A 44 -0.13 -2.98 -7.09
N ILE A 45 -1.23 -2.77 -6.35
CA ILE A 45 -2.01 -1.53 -6.41
C ILE A 45 -1.15 -0.34 -5.96
N ILE A 46 -0.45 -0.47 -4.83
CA ILE A 46 0.42 0.59 -4.30
C ILE A 46 1.54 0.92 -5.30
N ARG A 47 2.13 -0.09 -5.94
CA ARG A 47 3.14 0.10 -6.99
C ARG A 47 2.59 0.90 -8.16
N ARG A 48 1.37 0.60 -8.63
CA ARG A 48 0.72 1.33 -9.73
C ARG A 48 0.47 2.80 -9.35
N ILE A 49 0.03 3.06 -8.12
CA ILE A 49 -0.17 4.43 -7.61
C ILE A 49 1.16 5.18 -7.53
N ALA A 50 2.21 4.54 -7.01
CA ALA A 50 3.54 5.16 -6.89
C ALA A 50 4.19 5.52 -8.24
N LEU A 51 3.85 4.78 -9.29
CA LEU A 51 4.27 5.08 -10.67
C LEU A 51 3.39 6.13 -11.35
N ALA A 52 2.16 6.33 -10.90
CA ALA A 52 1.27 7.39 -11.40
C ALA A 52 1.59 8.76 -10.78
N ARG A 53 2.04 8.80 -9.51
CA ARG A 53 2.34 10.04 -8.77
C ARG A 53 3.73 10.02 -8.16
N PHE A 54 4.66 10.68 -8.84
CA PHE A 54 6.07 10.80 -8.42
C PHE A 54 6.30 11.87 -7.34
N ASP A 55 5.36 12.78 -7.21
CA ASP A 55 5.34 13.90 -6.26
C ASP A 55 4.81 13.51 -4.88
N VAL A 56 4.33 12.28 -4.70
CA VAL A 56 3.76 11.78 -3.44
C VAL A 56 4.71 10.77 -2.78
N THR A 57 4.90 10.92 -1.47
CA THR A 57 5.60 9.92 -0.66
C THR A 57 4.61 8.86 -0.18
N ILE A 58 4.93 7.59 -0.40
CA ILE A 58 4.07 6.46 -0.04
C ILE A 58 4.89 5.44 0.75
N ASN A 59 4.40 5.06 1.93
CA ASN A 59 4.99 4.02 2.77
C ASN A 59 4.00 2.86 2.90
N LEU A 60 4.46 1.63 2.65
CA LEU A 60 3.66 0.41 2.82
C LEU A 60 4.35 -0.49 3.86
N SER A 61 3.62 -0.81 4.92
CA SER A 61 4.04 -1.75 5.96
C SER A 61 3.05 -2.91 6.05
N HIS A 62 3.55 -4.07 6.49
CA HIS A 62 2.76 -5.27 6.73
C HIS A 62 3.30 -5.97 7.97
N ASN A 63 2.42 -6.29 8.92
CA ASN A 63 2.77 -6.95 10.20
C ASN A 63 3.97 -6.31 10.92
N GLY A 64 3.95 -4.98 11.01
CA GLY A 64 5.01 -4.20 11.68
C GLY A 64 6.31 -4.05 10.89
N LYS A 65 6.46 -4.70 9.73
CA LYS A 65 7.63 -4.58 8.86
C LYS A 65 7.37 -3.62 7.72
N VAL A 66 8.33 -2.73 7.47
CA VAL A 66 8.31 -1.89 6.27
C VAL A 66 8.59 -2.75 5.05
N MET A 67 7.68 -2.74 4.10
CA MET A 67 7.77 -3.51 2.86
C MET A 67 8.22 -2.64 1.69
N ARG A 68 7.69 -1.41 1.59
CA ARG A 68 8.09 -0.44 0.56
C ARG A 68 8.11 1.00 1.08
N GLN A 69 9.02 1.79 0.52
CA GLN A 69 9.05 3.24 0.68
C GLN A 69 9.30 3.90 -0.67
N TYR A 70 8.34 4.69 -1.13
CA TYR A 70 8.43 5.50 -2.33
C TYR A 70 8.53 6.96 -1.91
N ARG A 71 9.67 7.62 -2.17
CA ARG A 71 9.88 9.03 -1.80
C ARG A 71 9.45 9.97 -2.91
N ALA A 72 8.75 11.05 -2.57
CA ALA A 72 8.38 12.11 -3.50
C ALA A 72 9.63 12.74 -4.15
N VAL A 73 9.50 13.19 -5.40
CA VAL A 73 10.52 13.94 -6.12
C VAL A 73 9.94 15.29 -6.50
N ALA A 74 10.63 16.37 -6.16
CA ALA A 74 10.24 17.72 -6.53
C ALA A 74 10.35 17.93 -8.06
N GLU A 75 9.51 18.82 -8.61
CA GLU A 75 9.61 19.23 -10.01
C GLU A 75 11.03 19.73 -10.34
N GLY A 76 11.63 19.17 -11.39
CA GLY A 76 13.02 19.43 -11.80
C GLY A 76 14.05 18.39 -11.35
N GLY A 77 13.70 17.48 -10.43
CA GLY A 77 14.54 16.35 -10.02
C GLY A 77 14.44 15.17 -10.98
N GLN A 78 15.58 14.74 -11.53
CA GLN A 78 15.81 13.61 -12.45
C GLN A 78 14.72 12.51 -12.43
N LYS A 79 13.69 12.67 -13.28
CA LYS A 79 12.64 11.65 -13.50
C LYS A 79 13.24 10.29 -13.88
N GLU A 80 14.38 10.29 -14.57
CA GLU A 80 15.11 9.10 -15.02
C GLU A 80 15.73 8.28 -13.89
N ARG A 81 16.16 8.91 -12.79
CA ARG A 81 16.84 8.23 -11.68
C ARG A 81 15.89 7.27 -10.95
N ARG A 82 14.58 7.53 -11.01
CA ARG A 82 13.53 6.68 -10.41
C ARG A 82 13.14 5.50 -11.29
N LEU A 83 13.24 5.57 -12.62
CA LEU A 83 13.10 4.35 -13.44
C LEU A 83 14.16 3.34 -12.97
N GLY A 84 15.41 3.79 -12.85
CA GLY A 84 16.50 2.98 -12.31
C GLY A 84 16.26 2.48 -10.89
N ALA A 85 15.96 3.34 -9.91
CA ALA A 85 15.85 2.95 -8.51
C ALA A 85 14.56 2.17 -8.17
N ASN A 86 13.41 2.56 -8.75
CA ASN A 86 12.16 1.83 -8.55
C ASN A 86 12.14 0.51 -9.31
N LEU A 87 12.73 0.40 -10.52
CA LEU A 87 12.85 -0.89 -11.21
C LEU A 87 13.85 -1.81 -10.52
N ARG A 88 14.97 -1.30 -9.97
CA ARG A 88 15.95 -2.14 -9.24
C ARG A 88 15.36 -2.84 -8.01
N HIS A 89 14.42 -2.20 -7.30
CA HIS A 89 13.70 -2.80 -6.16
C HIS A 89 12.33 -3.42 -6.51
N ALA A 90 11.77 -3.14 -7.70
CA ALA A 90 10.56 -3.80 -8.20
C ALA A 90 10.85 -5.10 -8.96
N VAL A 91 12.07 -5.26 -9.50
CA VAL A 91 12.50 -6.44 -10.29
C VAL A 91 13.23 -7.49 -9.44
N SER A 92 13.68 -7.17 -8.22
CA SER A 92 14.34 -8.12 -7.30
C SER A 92 13.38 -9.12 -6.60
N GLY A 93 12.12 -9.21 -7.05
CA GLY A 93 11.11 -10.12 -6.50
C GLY A 93 10.78 -11.35 -7.37
N THR A 94 11.42 -11.54 -8.53
CA THR A 94 11.17 -12.69 -9.40
C THR A 94 12.34 -13.66 -9.35
N GLY A 95 12.41 -14.48 -8.31
CA GLY A 95 13.38 -15.57 -8.24
C GLY A 95 13.60 -16.11 -6.83
N ALA A 96 12.79 -17.08 -6.41
CA ALA A 96 13.17 -18.23 -5.58
C ALA A 96 11.91 -19.02 -5.20
N GLY A 97 11.77 -20.22 -5.79
CA GLY A 97 10.74 -21.18 -5.38
C GLY A 97 10.30 -22.16 -6.46
N HIS A 98 11.25 -22.84 -7.12
CA HIS A 98 11.28 -24.28 -7.36
C HIS A 98 12.74 -24.68 -7.60
#